data_AF-A0A960PTV0-F1
#
_entry.id   AF-A0A960PTV0-F1
#
_cell.length_a   1.000
_cell.length_b   1.000
_cell.length_c   1.000
_cell.angle_alpha   90.00
_cell.angle_beta   90.00
_cell.angle_gamma   90.00
#
_symmetry.space_group_name_H-M   'P 1'
#
loop_
_entity.id
_entity.type
_entity.pdbx_description
1 polymer ?
#
loop_
_entity_poly.entity_id
_entity_poly.type
_entity_poly.pdbx_seq_one_letter_code
_entity_poly.pdbx_strand_id
1 'polypeptide(L)'
;NDACILVRVLPGEASGTPAKVETVPDLGVFEIRSTATTVGSNQRQQISIRREIGSSQVEVSGQIRAGAEAVESWVTVEDPVGYLGAALRATFLEEGVEIPTPEAVAYLPRDHDRLWWVVARHTSDLLTTLEVLNKRSQNFYAESVLKTLGARACGKGSWAAGLQAVGEFLDRLGVEREEVSLADGSGMSRGNRATARQVTSLLRRMFYHRWGAEFLKTLPYSGEPDLHWQKRLADPPYRGNVFAKTGTLRGVSALSGYAKGRSGRLYAFSILLNDTRDQRAATRAQDTLIKTLIDHG
;
A
#
# COMPACT_ATOMS: atom_id res chain seq x y z
N ASN A 1 0.02 -11.05 -2.62
CA ASN A 1 1.42 -11.10 -2.21
C ASN A 1 1.97 -9.69 -2.39
N ASP A 2 2.31 -9.03 -1.29
CA ASP A 2 2.75 -7.63 -1.27
C ASP A 2 4.28 -7.49 -1.29
N ALA A 3 4.99 -8.55 -1.73
CA ALA A 3 6.44 -8.69 -1.66
C ALA A 3 7.00 -8.48 -0.25
N CYS A 4 6.25 -8.94 0.76
CA CYS A 4 6.63 -8.86 2.16
C CYS A 4 6.36 -10.20 2.84
N ILE A 5 7.18 -10.53 3.84
CA ILE A 5 6.98 -11.67 4.74
C ILE A 5 6.84 -11.14 6.17
N LEU A 6 5.97 -11.77 6.96
CA LEU A 6 5.79 -11.41 8.36
C LEU A 6 6.97 -11.97 9.15
N VAL A 7 7.71 -11.09 9.84
CA VAL A 7 8.72 -11.49 10.84
C VAL A 7 8.10 -11.33 12.21
N ARG A 8 8.08 -12.42 12.99
CA ARG A 8 7.52 -12.48 14.33
C ARG A 8 8.64 -12.71 15.33
N VAL A 9 8.64 -11.93 16.40
CA VAL A 9 9.59 -12.05 17.51
C VAL A 9 8.81 -12.44 18.75
N LEU A 10 9.08 -13.64 19.25
CA LEU A 10 8.42 -14.22 20.41
C LEU A 10 9.41 -14.29 21.59
N PRO A 11 8.92 -14.24 22.84
CA PRO A 11 9.76 -14.54 23.99
C PRO A 11 10.30 -15.97 23.89
N GLY A 12 11.55 -16.15 24.31
CA GLY A 12 12.14 -17.44 24.58
C GLY A 12 11.62 -18.04 25.90
N GLU A 13 12.21 -19.17 26.30
CA GLU A 13 11.72 -19.98 27.41
C GLU A 13 11.82 -19.28 28.78
N ALA A 14 12.82 -18.42 28.98
CA ALA A 14 13.04 -17.74 30.25
C ALA A 14 13.68 -16.36 30.09
N SER A 15 13.64 -15.56 31.15
CA SER A 15 14.37 -14.29 31.19
C SER A 15 15.88 -14.53 31.03
N GLY A 16 16.53 -13.74 30.17
CA GLY A 16 17.94 -13.84 29.83
C GLY A 16 18.23 -14.74 28.62
N THR A 17 17.26 -15.50 28.10
CA THR A 17 17.46 -16.33 26.91
C THR A 17 17.24 -15.53 25.63
N PRO A 18 17.80 -15.94 24.49
CA PRO A 18 17.47 -15.36 23.19
C PRO A 18 15.96 -15.38 22.92
N ALA A 19 15.47 -14.36 22.22
CA ALA A 19 14.10 -14.34 21.70
C ALA A 19 14.01 -15.28 20.48
N LYS A 20 12.85 -15.92 20.30
CA LYS A 20 12.58 -16.72 19.10
C LYS A 20 12.17 -15.78 17.96
N VAL A 21 12.78 -15.95 16.79
CA VAL A 21 12.41 -15.22 15.57
C VAL A 21 11.94 -16.21 14.54
N GLU A 22 10.79 -15.95 13.91
CA GLU A 22 10.24 -16.78 12.86
C GLU A 22 9.65 -15.93 11.73
N THR A 23 9.58 -16.51 10.55
CA THR A 23 9.00 -15.95 9.32
C THR A 23 7.70 -16.65 8.99
N VAL A 24 6.70 -15.91 8.50
CA VAL A 24 5.41 -16.47 8.09
C VAL A 24 5.02 -15.95 6.70
N PRO A 25 4.95 -16.81 5.66
CA PRO A 25 5.44 -18.20 5.66
C PRO A 25 6.97 -18.27 5.79
N ASP A 26 7.47 -19.41 6.29
CA ASP A 26 8.92 -19.68 6.27
C ASP A 26 9.30 -20.33 4.94
N LEU A 27 9.98 -19.55 4.10
CA LEU A 27 10.43 -19.96 2.77
C LEU A 27 11.95 -19.90 2.62
N GLY A 28 12.69 -19.66 3.71
CA GLY A 28 14.15 -19.53 3.67
C GLY A 28 14.67 -18.35 2.82
N VAL A 29 13.82 -17.35 2.51
CA VAL A 29 14.22 -16.20 1.68
C VAL A 29 14.93 -15.09 2.47
N PHE A 30 14.94 -15.18 3.80
CA PHE A 30 15.65 -14.26 4.69
C PHE A 30 16.77 -14.96 5.44
N GLU A 31 17.90 -14.28 5.60
CA GLU A 31 18.94 -14.65 6.55
C GLU A 31 18.70 -13.86 7.85
N ILE A 32 18.12 -14.50 8.86
CA ILE A 32 17.79 -13.87 10.14
C ILE A 32 19.05 -13.80 11.02
N ARG A 33 19.43 -12.58 11.44
CA ARG A 33 20.46 -12.33 12.44
C ARG A 33 19.83 -11.69 13.67
N SER A 34 19.76 -12.43 14.77
CA SER A 34 19.07 -11.97 15.98
C SER A 34 20.02 -11.82 17.17
N THR A 35 19.98 -10.65 17.79
CA THR A 35 20.54 -10.38 19.13
C THR A 35 19.44 -10.07 20.15
N ALA A 36 18.18 -10.26 19.76
CA ALA A 36 17.05 -10.00 20.64
C ALA A 36 17.00 -11.01 21.80
N THR A 37 16.66 -10.52 22.98
CA THR A 37 16.64 -11.29 24.22
C THR A 37 15.29 -11.19 24.92
N THR A 38 15.00 -12.21 25.72
CA THR A 38 13.82 -12.26 26.57
C THR A 38 14.14 -11.64 27.92
N VAL A 39 13.28 -10.75 28.40
CA VAL A 39 13.47 -10.02 29.66
C VAL A 39 12.31 -10.30 30.63
N GLY A 40 12.51 -10.00 31.91
CA GLY A 40 11.46 -10.15 32.91
C GLY A 40 10.23 -9.29 32.59
N SER A 41 9.05 -9.70 33.05
CA SER A 41 7.76 -9.05 32.76
C SER A 41 7.70 -7.56 33.11
N ASN A 42 8.46 -7.13 34.13
CA ASN A 42 8.50 -5.75 34.61
C ASN A 42 9.52 -4.86 33.86
N GLN A 43 10.33 -5.42 32.96
CA GLN A 43 11.36 -4.65 32.23
C GLN A 43 10.76 -3.95 31.00
N ARG A 44 11.49 -3.04 30.36
CA ARG A 44 11.01 -2.36 29.16
C ARG A 44 11.06 -3.32 27.95
N GLN A 45 9.99 -3.35 27.16
CA GLN A 45 9.96 -4.05 25.88
C GLN A 45 10.25 -3.07 24.74
N GLN A 46 11.18 -3.44 23.87
CA GLN A 46 11.47 -2.72 22.64
C GLN A 46 12.19 -3.65 21.67
N ILE A 47 11.58 -3.93 20.53
CA ILE A 47 12.14 -4.75 19.47
C ILE A 47 12.34 -3.88 18.23
N SER A 48 13.46 -4.09 17.54
CA SER A 48 13.76 -3.52 16.22
C SER A 48 13.94 -4.66 15.24
N ILE A 49 13.21 -4.61 14.12
CA ILE A 49 13.33 -5.54 13.00
C ILE A 49 13.68 -4.70 11.77
N ARG A 50 14.81 -4.97 11.13
CA ARG A 50 15.29 -4.22 9.96
C ARG A 50 15.90 -5.16 8.94
N ARG A 51 15.61 -4.92 7.67
CA ARG A 51 16.34 -5.55 6.57
C ARG A 51 17.46 -4.62 6.14
N GLU A 52 18.65 -5.18 5.94
CA GLU A 52 19.75 -4.44 5.32
C GLU A 52 19.41 -4.10 3.86
N ILE A 53 19.78 -2.89 3.43
CA ILE A 53 19.44 -2.39 2.10
C ILE A 53 20.17 -3.22 1.03
N GLY A 54 19.43 -3.73 0.06
CA GLY A 54 20.00 -4.51 -1.04
C GLY A 54 20.38 -5.95 -0.68
N SER A 55 19.99 -6.45 0.50
CA SER A 55 20.27 -7.82 0.93
C SER A 55 19.03 -8.53 1.48
N SER A 56 19.11 -9.86 1.60
CA SER A 56 18.10 -10.68 2.28
C SER A 56 18.34 -10.80 3.80
N GLN A 57 19.32 -10.07 4.35
CA GLN A 57 19.64 -10.13 5.77
C GLN A 57 18.67 -9.29 6.60
N VAL A 58 18.05 -9.92 7.59
CA VAL A 58 17.13 -9.27 8.53
C VAL A 58 17.74 -9.30 9.92
N GLU A 59 18.05 -8.12 10.43
CA GLU A 59 18.54 -7.91 11.79
C GLU A 59 17.38 -7.72 12.76
N VAL A 60 17.40 -8.52 13.83
CA VAL A 60 16.45 -8.42 14.93
C VAL A 60 17.21 -8.14 16.21
N SER A 61 16.84 -7.07 16.92
CA SER A 61 17.51 -6.66 18.16
C SER A 61 16.54 -6.11 19.19
N GLY A 62 17.00 -6.04 20.44
CA GLY A 62 16.26 -5.47 21.56
C GLY A 62 15.77 -6.52 22.56
N GLN A 63 14.68 -6.21 23.23
CA GLN A 63 14.16 -6.95 24.39
C GLN A 63 12.66 -7.19 24.28
N ILE A 64 12.23 -8.43 24.50
CA ILE A 64 10.81 -8.84 24.57
C ILE A 64 10.50 -9.42 25.94
N ARG A 65 9.37 -9.07 26.55
CA ARG A 65 9.01 -9.57 27.88
C ARG A 65 8.59 -11.03 27.83
N ALA A 66 8.99 -11.80 28.84
CA ALA A 66 8.45 -13.14 29.06
C ALA A 66 6.91 -13.11 29.13
N GLY A 67 6.25 -14.00 28.39
CA GLY A 67 4.79 -14.08 28.29
C GLY A 67 4.12 -13.00 27.44
N ALA A 68 4.87 -12.11 26.79
CA ALA A 68 4.30 -11.15 25.84
C ALA A 68 3.86 -11.85 24.55
N GLU A 69 2.85 -11.27 23.88
CA GLU A 69 2.50 -11.62 22.51
C GLU A 69 3.66 -11.30 21.56
N ALA A 70 3.64 -11.96 20.40
CA ALA A 70 4.65 -11.76 19.37
C ALA A 70 4.69 -10.29 18.92
N VAL A 71 5.89 -9.74 18.80
CA VAL A 71 6.08 -8.49 18.06
C VAL A 71 6.19 -8.84 16.60
N GLU A 72 5.27 -8.31 15.79
CA GLU A 72 5.17 -8.64 14.38
C GLU A 72 5.52 -7.44 13.50
N SER A 73 6.26 -7.69 12.41
CA SER A 73 6.55 -6.67 11.40
C SER A 73 6.59 -7.30 10.02
N TRP A 74 5.89 -6.68 9.07
CA TRP A 74 6.04 -7.01 7.65
C TRP A 74 7.38 -6.47 7.14
N VAL A 75 8.20 -7.34 6.57
CA VAL A 75 9.52 -7.01 6.02
C VAL A 75 9.50 -7.26 4.52
N THR A 76 9.93 -6.27 3.73
CA THR A 76 10.01 -6.38 2.27
C THR A 76 11.05 -7.41 1.86
N VAL A 77 10.77 -8.20 0.82
CA VAL A 77 11.77 -9.07 0.20
C VAL A 77 12.59 -8.29 -0.83
N GLU A 78 13.86 -8.64 -1.00
CA GLU A 78 14.72 -8.02 -2.01
C GLU A 78 14.43 -8.54 -3.42
N ASP A 79 14.28 -9.86 -3.57
CA ASP A 79 13.90 -10.50 -4.83
C ASP A 79 12.45 -11.00 -4.78
N PRO A 80 11.47 -10.19 -5.24
CA PRO A 80 10.07 -10.60 -5.28
C PRO A 80 9.79 -11.74 -6.27
N VAL A 81 10.63 -11.94 -7.29
CA VAL A 81 10.43 -13.00 -8.29
C VAL A 81 10.91 -14.34 -7.73
N GLY A 82 12.09 -14.36 -7.12
CA GLY A 82 12.58 -15.51 -6.37
C GLY A 82 11.64 -15.91 -5.23
N TYR A 83 11.09 -14.92 -4.50
CA TYR A 83 10.07 -15.17 -3.49
C TYR A 83 8.82 -15.87 -4.06
N LEU A 84 8.29 -15.42 -5.19
CA LEU A 84 7.18 -16.10 -5.86
C LEU A 84 7.53 -17.56 -6.20
N GLY A 85 8.73 -17.80 -6.74
CA GLY A 85 9.21 -19.15 -7.04
C GLY A 85 9.29 -20.04 -5.79
N ALA A 86 9.86 -19.53 -4.70
CA ALA A 86 9.95 -20.24 -3.42
C ALA A 86 8.58 -20.57 -2.84
N ALA A 87 7.63 -19.61 -2.88
CA ALA A 87 6.27 -19.82 -2.41
C ALA A 87 5.51 -20.87 -3.23
N LEU A 88 5.62 -20.81 -4.58
CA LEU A 88 5.02 -21.81 -5.45
C LEU A 88 5.59 -23.19 -5.20
N ARG A 89 6.92 -23.30 -5.11
CA ARG A 89 7.59 -24.58 -4.81
C ARG A 89 7.13 -25.16 -3.47
N ALA A 90 7.04 -24.34 -2.42
CA ALA A 90 6.54 -24.79 -1.12
C ALA A 90 5.10 -25.32 -1.23
N THR A 91 4.23 -24.61 -1.97
CA THR A 91 2.84 -25.02 -2.20
C THR A 91 2.77 -26.36 -2.97
N PHE A 92 3.59 -26.56 -4.01
CA PHE A 92 3.63 -27.84 -4.72
C PHE A 92 4.11 -28.99 -3.85
N LEU A 93 5.11 -28.75 -3.00
CA LEU A 93 5.62 -29.77 -2.08
C LEU A 93 4.57 -30.19 -1.04
N GLU A 94 3.75 -29.25 -0.54
CA GLU A 94 2.62 -29.55 0.34
C GLU A 94 1.58 -30.46 -0.32
N GLU A 95 1.39 -30.32 -1.64
CA GLU A 95 0.52 -31.19 -2.46
C GLU A 95 1.23 -32.47 -2.94
N GLY A 96 2.44 -32.76 -2.44
CA GLY A 96 3.23 -33.96 -2.79
C GLY A 96 3.92 -33.92 -4.15
N VAL A 97 4.01 -32.74 -4.79
CA VAL A 97 4.71 -32.53 -6.06
C VAL A 97 6.09 -31.94 -5.80
N GLU A 98 7.13 -32.74 -5.98
CA GLU A 98 8.51 -32.27 -5.84
C GLU A 98 8.95 -31.46 -7.06
N ILE A 99 9.34 -30.21 -6.82
CA ILE A 99 9.96 -29.34 -7.82
C ILE A 99 11.41 -29.06 -7.40
N PRO A 100 12.41 -29.27 -8.29
CA PRO A 100 13.79 -28.89 -8.00
C PRO A 100 13.91 -27.41 -7.62
N THR A 101 14.88 -27.08 -6.78
CA THR A 101 15.16 -25.69 -6.43
C THR A 101 15.60 -24.92 -7.69
N PRO A 102 14.95 -23.81 -8.06
CA PRO A 102 15.35 -23.03 -9.22
C PRO A 102 16.76 -22.44 -9.06
N GLU A 103 17.58 -22.51 -10.10
CA GLU A 103 18.93 -21.93 -10.10
C GLU A 103 18.93 -20.43 -10.44
N ALA A 104 17.98 -19.97 -11.26
CA ALA A 104 17.93 -18.59 -11.72
C ALA A 104 16.52 -18.17 -12.17
N VAL A 105 16.30 -16.85 -12.19
CA VAL A 105 15.16 -16.21 -12.85
C VAL A 105 15.52 -15.93 -14.31
N ALA A 106 14.67 -16.34 -15.25
CA ALA A 106 14.88 -16.13 -16.68
C ALA A 106 13.60 -15.67 -17.38
N TYR A 107 13.76 -14.95 -18.49
CA TYR A 107 12.66 -14.68 -19.41
C TYR A 107 12.33 -15.93 -20.23
N LEU A 108 11.05 -16.11 -20.54
CA LEU A 108 10.62 -17.14 -21.47
C LEU A 108 11.23 -16.92 -22.86
N PRO A 109 11.67 -17.98 -23.56
CA PRO A 109 12.09 -17.86 -24.95
C PRO A 109 10.91 -17.40 -25.83
N ARG A 110 11.21 -16.74 -26.95
CA ARG A 110 10.17 -16.18 -27.83
C ARG A 110 9.20 -17.23 -28.39
N ASP A 111 9.67 -18.46 -28.54
CA ASP A 111 8.93 -19.62 -29.03
C ASP A 111 8.47 -20.56 -27.91
N HIS A 112 8.37 -20.07 -26.66
CA HIS A 112 7.94 -20.87 -25.51
C HIS A 112 6.61 -21.61 -25.74
N ASP A 113 5.68 -21.06 -26.52
CA ASP A 113 4.40 -21.71 -26.84
C ASP A 113 4.57 -23.02 -27.64
N ARG A 114 5.71 -23.21 -28.31
CA ARG A 114 6.06 -24.48 -28.98
C ARG A 114 6.73 -25.48 -28.04
N LEU A 115 7.38 -24.97 -26.99
CA LEU A 115 8.15 -25.77 -26.05
C LEU A 115 7.30 -26.23 -24.88
N TRP A 116 6.41 -25.37 -24.39
CA TRP A 116 5.67 -25.55 -23.14
C TRP A 116 4.17 -25.31 -23.34
N TRP A 117 3.36 -25.99 -22.55
CA TRP A 117 1.92 -25.77 -22.49
C TRP A 117 1.57 -24.96 -21.24
N VAL A 118 0.67 -23.99 -21.38
CA VAL A 118 0.17 -23.21 -20.24
C VAL A 118 -0.77 -24.08 -19.42
N VAL A 119 -0.35 -24.44 -18.21
CA VAL A 119 -1.14 -25.27 -17.29
C VAL A 119 -2.12 -24.42 -16.47
N ALA A 120 -1.72 -23.18 -16.15
CA ALA A 120 -2.56 -22.23 -15.41
C ALA A 120 -2.19 -20.79 -15.78
N ARG A 121 -3.19 -19.90 -15.71
CA ARG A 121 -3.01 -18.45 -15.83
C ARG A 121 -3.79 -17.76 -14.72
N HIS A 122 -3.11 -16.96 -13.92
CA HIS A 122 -3.73 -16.10 -12.93
C HIS A 122 -3.72 -14.65 -13.43
N THR A 123 -4.84 -13.96 -13.28
CA THR A 123 -4.96 -12.53 -13.61
C THR A 123 -5.60 -11.81 -12.44
N SER A 124 -4.94 -10.77 -11.94
CA SER A 124 -5.51 -9.91 -10.92
C SER A 124 -6.61 -9.03 -11.51
N ASP A 125 -7.76 -9.00 -10.85
CA ASP A 125 -8.84 -8.07 -11.18
C ASP A 125 -8.46 -6.62 -10.85
N LEU A 126 -8.76 -5.70 -11.77
CA LEU A 126 -8.37 -4.30 -11.62
C LEU A 126 -9.13 -3.63 -10.47
N LEU A 127 -10.43 -3.88 -10.32
CA LEU A 127 -11.21 -3.22 -9.26
C LEU A 127 -10.76 -3.68 -7.87
N THR A 128 -10.50 -4.97 -7.69
CA THR A 128 -9.95 -5.54 -6.46
C THR A 128 -8.57 -4.93 -6.15
N THR A 129 -7.72 -4.78 -7.17
CA THR A 129 -6.41 -4.12 -7.05
C THR A 129 -6.57 -2.66 -6.61
N LEU A 130 -7.50 -1.92 -7.21
CA LEU A 130 -7.77 -0.53 -6.87
C LEU A 130 -8.38 -0.38 -5.47
N GLU A 131 -9.19 -1.33 -5.01
CA GLU A 131 -9.74 -1.35 -3.66
C GLU A 131 -8.63 -1.47 -2.61
N VAL A 132 -7.72 -2.43 -2.78
CA VAL A 132 -6.55 -2.56 -1.88
C VAL A 132 -5.69 -1.30 -1.93
N LEU A 133 -5.39 -0.80 -3.13
CA LEU A 133 -4.63 0.44 -3.33
C LEU A 133 -5.26 1.61 -2.57
N ASN A 134 -6.55 1.84 -2.73
CA ASN A 134 -7.22 3.02 -2.17
C ASN A 134 -7.52 2.87 -0.67
N LYS A 135 -8.08 1.74 -0.22
CA LYS A 135 -8.44 1.52 1.19
C LYS A 135 -7.21 1.36 2.08
N ARG A 136 -6.21 0.60 1.64
CA ARG A 136 -4.97 0.35 2.41
C ARG A 136 -3.86 1.34 2.10
N SER A 137 -4.05 2.24 1.13
CA SER A 137 -3.02 3.17 0.66
C SER A 137 -1.75 2.44 0.21
N GLN A 138 -1.91 1.35 -0.53
CA GLN A 138 -0.82 0.44 -0.88
C GLN A 138 0.03 1.01 -2.03
N ASN A 139 1.28 1.40 -1.71
CA ASN A 139 2.21 2.03 -2.66
C ASN A 139 2.69 1.09 -3.77
N PHE A 140 3.08 -0.14 -3.45
CA PHE A 140 3.46 -1.17 -4.43
C PHE A 140 2.36 -1.42 -5.47
N TYR A 141 1.08 -1.39 -5.05
CA TYR A 141 -0.05 -1.54 -5.98
C TYR A 141 -0.15 -0.32 -6.90
N ALA A 142 0.02 0.89 -6.36
CA ALA A 142 0.01 2.11 -7.16
C ALA A 142 1.14 2.13 -8.21
N GLU A 143 2.36 1.75 -7.83
CA GLU A 143 3.48 1.66 -8.78
C GLU A 143 3.25 0.55 -9.82
N SER A 144 2.67 -0.58 -9.42
CA SER A 144 2.35 -1.70 -10.33
C SER A 144 1.28 -1.33 -11.33
N VAL A 145 0.23 -0.63 -10.90
CA VAL A 145 -0.82 -0.09 -11.79
C VAL A 145 -0.21 0.92 -12.77
N LEU A 146 0.63 1.85 -12.28
CA LEU A 146 1.31 2.83 -13.12
C LEU A 146 2.17 2.16 -14.21
N LYS A 147 3.00 1.17 -13.84
CA LYS A 147 3.79 0.40 -14.81
C LYS A 147 2.91 -0.39 -15.77
N THR A 148 1.78 -0.93 -15.30
CA THR A 148 0.82 -1.62 -16.16
C THR A 148 0.22 -0.68 -17.21
N LEU A 149 -0.10 0.56 -16.84
CA LEU A 149 -0.53 1.58 -17.80
C LEU A 149 0.54 1.84 -18.86
N GLY A 150 1.82 1.98 -18.46
CA GLY A 150 2.94 2.13 -19.39
C GLY A 150 3.09 0.93 -20.33
N ALA A 151 2.94 -0.29 -19.80
CA ALA A 151 3.00 -1.51 -20.60
C ALA A 151 1.89 -1.56 -21.66
N ARG A 152 0.68 -1.12 -21.30
CA ARG A 152 -0.50 -1.14 -22.18
C ARG A 152 -0.49 -0.02 -23.21
N ALA A 153 -0.11 1.20 -22.81
CA ALA A 153 -0.15 2.37 -23.68
C ALA A 153 1.11 2.51 -24.54
N CYS A 154 2.28 2.19 -23.99
CA CYS A 154 3.59 2.46 -24.61
C CYS A 154 4.41 1.18 -24.86
N GLY A 155 3.85 -0.01 -24.57
CA GLY A 155 4.54 -1.29 -24.74
C GLY A 155 5.65 -1.58 -23.71
N LYS A 156 5.82 -0.74 -22.69
CA LYS A 156 6.90 -0.87 -21.68
C LYS A 156 6.39 -0.67 -20.26
N GLY A 157 6.57 -1.68 -19.40
CA GLY A 157 6.18 -1.63 -17.99
C GLY A 157 7.15 -0.84 -17.11
N SER A 158 7.27 0.47 -17.32
CA SER A 158 8.20 1.34 -16.58
C SER A 158 7.51 2.56 -15.99
N TRP A 159 8.15 3.20 -15.01
CA TRP A 159 7.68 4.47 -14.45
C TRP A 159 7.56 5.55 -15.52
N ALA A 160 8.59 5.74 -16.34
CA ALA A 160 8.57 6.75 -17.40
C ALA A 160 7.40 6.55 -18.37
N ALA A 161 7.16 5.31 -18.82
CA ALA A 161 6.05 5.00 -19.71
C ALA A 161 4.68 5.17 -19.03
N GLY A 162 4.57 4.77 -17.76
CA GLY A 162 3.34 4.97 -16.98
C GLY A 162 3.01 6.44 -16.76
N LEU A 163 4.00 7.24 -16.38
CA LEU A 163 3.86 8.69 -16.18
C LEU A 163 3.50 9.40 -17.48
N GLN A 164 4.11 8.99 -18.60
CA GLN A 164 3.73 9.46 -19.93
C GLN A 164 2.24 9.17 -20.22
N ALA A 165 1.80 7.93 -20.01
CA ALA A 165 0.41 7.54 -20.25
C ALA A 165 -0.59 8.32 -19.38
N VAL A 166 -0.24 8.56 -18.11
CA VAL A 166 -1.07 9.39 -17.21
C VAL A 166 -1.08 10.85 -17.66
N GLY A 167 0.06 11.42 -18.05
CA GLY A 167 0.13 12.78 -18.57
C GLY A 167 -0.74 12.99 -19.81
N GLU A 168 -0.65 12.07 -20.78
CA GLU A 168 -1.48 12.11 -21.99
C GLU A 168 -2.98 11.96 -21.67
N PHE A 169 -3.33 11.19 -20.64
CA PHE A 169 -4.69 11.11 -20.16
C PHE A 169 -5.17 12.43 -19.55
N LEU A 170 -4.34 13.07 -18.71
CA LEU A 170 -4.67 14.36 -18.11
C LEU A 170 -4.88 15.46 -19.16
N ASP A 171 -4.10 15.47 -20.25
CA ASP A 171 -4.31 16.39 -21.37
C ASP A 171 -5.68 16.23 -22.02
N ARG A 172 -6.07 14.99 -22.29
CA ARG A 172 -7.41 14.69 -22.84
C ARG A 172 -8.51 15.11 -21.88
N LEU A 173 -8.22 15.17 -20.58
CA LEU A 173 -9.12 15.72 -19.57
C LEU A 173 -9.04 17.24 -19.43
N GLY A 174 -8.26 17.95 -20.25
CA GLY A 174 -8.10 19.40 -20.15
C GLY A 174 -7.59 19.84 -18.78
N VAL A 175 -6.83 18.97 -18.09
CA VAL A 175 -6.13 19.30 -16.86
C VAL A 175 -4.79 19.91 -17.28
N GLU A 176 -4.61 21.20 -17.02
CA GLU A 176 -3.40 21.94 -17.40
C GLU A 176 -2.15 21.29 -16.77
N ARG A 177 -1.21 20.87 -17.62
CA ARG A 177 0.02 20.18 -17.20
C ARG A 177 0.97 21.07 -16.41
N GLU A 178 0.95 22.37 -16.65
CA GLU A 178 1.91 23.33 -16.07
C GLU A 178 1.86 23.34 -14.53
N GLU A 179 0.76 22.88 -13.93
CA GLU A 179 0.59 22.76 -12.48
C GLU A 179 0.60 21.31 -11.95
N VAL A 180 0.65 20.29 -12.82
CA VAL A 180 0.80 18.88 -12.42
C VAL A 180 2.23 18.39 -12.66
N SER A 181 2.90 17.94 -11.60
CA SER A 181 4.14 17.19 -11.69
C SER A 181 3.92 15.81 -11.10
N LEU A 182 4.12 14.75 -11.87
CA LEU A 182 4.04 13.36 -11.38
C LEU A 182 5.41 12.72 -11.47
N ALA A 183 5.90 12.21 -10.35
CA ALA A 183 7.19 11.53 -10.23
C ALA A 183 7.03 10.03 -9.93
N ASP A 184 5.89 9.61 -9.37
CA ASP A 184 5.56 8.22 -9.10
C ASP A 184 4.03 8.00 -9.08
N GLY A 185 3.59 6.76 -8.87
CA GLY A 185 2.16 6.41 -8.81
C GLY A 185 1.57 6.51 -7.41
N SER A 186 2.39 6.33 -6.37
CA SER A 186 1.97 6.23 -4.98
C SER A 186 1.84 7.58 -4.26
N GLY A 187 2.50 8.64 -4.76
CA GLY A 187 2.58 9.92 -4.08
C GLY A 187 3.69 10.00 -3.03
N MET A 188 4.60 9.02 -2.94
CA MET A 188 5.71 9.04 -1.98
C MET A 188 6.79 10.08 -2.35
N SER A 189 6.98 10.31 -3.64
CA SER A 189 7.97 11.25 -4.14
C SER A 189 7.61 12.68 -3.78
N ARG A 190 8.59 13.39 -3.23
CA ARG A 190 8.52 14.84 -3.02
C ARG A 190 8.53 15.64 -4.32
N GLY A 191 8.66 15.00 -5.48
CA GLY A 191 8.51 15.63 -6.79
C GLY A 191 7.05 15.76 -7.25
N ASN A 192 6.10 15.09 -6.58
CA ASN A 192 4.70 15.15 -6.95
C ASN A 192 4.06 16.51 -6.62
N ARG A 193 3.35 17.12 -7.58
CA ARG A 193 2.60 18.37 -7.42
C ARG A 193 1.25 18.24 -8.11
N ALA A 194 0.21 18.68 -7.42
CA ALA A 194 -1.12 18.85 -7.96
C ALA A 194 -1.85 19.94 -7.15
N THR A 195 -2.77 20.66 -7.78
CA THR A 195 -3.63 21.63 -7.11
C THR A 195 -4.95 21.01 -6.67
N ALA A 196 -5.60 21.60 -5.67
CA ALA A 196 -6.91 21.15 -5.21
C ALA A 196 -7.96 21.21 -6.34
N ARG A 197 -7.83 22.20 -7.24
CA ARG A 197 -8.69 22.35 -8.43
C ARG A 197 -8.55 21.17 -9.40
N GLN A 198 -7.32 20.71 -9.63
CA GLN A 198 -7.07 19.58 -10.53
C GLN A 198 -7.62 18.27 -9.96
N VAL A 199 -7.37 18.01 -8.67
CA VAL A 199 -7.89 16.81 -7.99
C VAL A 199 -9.42 16.81 -7.98
N THR A 200 -10.06 17.93 -7.65
CA THR A 200 -11.53 18.04 -7.67
C THR A 200 -12.12 17.94 -9.08
N SER A 201 -11.43 18.46 -10.10
CA SER A 201 -11.83 18.30 -11.50
C SER A 201 -11.78 16.84 -11.95
N LEU A 202 -10.73 16.10 -11.57
CA LEU A 202 -10.62 14.67 -11.83
C LEU A 202 -11.74 13.89 -11.14
N LEU A 203 -11.97 14.14 -9.85
CA LEU A 203 -13.06 13.51 -9.10
C LEU A 203 -14.43 13.79 -9.73
N ARG A 204 -14.70 15.05 -10.10
CA ARG A 204 -15.97 15.41 -10.76
C ARG A 204 -16.16 14.67 -12.08
N ARG A 205 -15.10 14.53 -12.89
CA ARG A 205 -15.16 13.73 -14.13
C ARG A 205 -15.36 12.25 -13.84
N MET A 206 -14.70 11.71 -12.82
CA MET A 206 -14.82 10.31 -12.45
C MET A 206 -16.23 9.97 -11.96
N PHE A 207 -16.89 10.89 -11.25
CA PHE A 207 -18.28 10.71 -10.81
C PHE A 207 -19.25 10.46 -11.98
N TYR A 208 -19.09 11.17 -13.10
CA TYR A 208 -19.92 10.98 -14.30
C TYR A 208 -19.38 9.89 -15.24
N HIS A 209 -18.24 9.29 -14.94
CA HIS A 209 -17.68 8.23 -15.76
C HIS A 209 -18.50 6.95 -15.61
N ARG A 210 -18.54 6.11 -16.65
CA ARG A 210 -19.23 4.79 -16.62
C ARG A 210 -18.74 3.82 -15.53
N TRP A 211 -17.61 4.13 -14.89
CA TRP A 211 -17.02 3.35 -13.79
C TRP A 211 -16.99 4.14 -12.47
N GLY A 212 -17.71 5.25 -12.40
CA GLY A 212 -17.71 6.16 -11.25
C GLY A 212 -18.22 5.50 -9.99
N ALA A 213 -19.27 4.68 -10.11
CA ALA A 213 -19.86 3.95 -8.99
C ALA A 213 -18.89 2.88 -8.44
N GLU A 214 -18.19 2.16 -9.31
CA GLU A 214 -17.21 1.16 -8.95
C GLU A 214 -15.98 1.81 -8.31
N PHE A 215 -15.47 2.90 -8.90
CA PHE A 215 -14.37 3.65 -8.31
C PHE A 215 -14.72 4.20 -6.92
N LEU A 216 -15.92 4.74 -6.73
CA LEU A 216 -16.36 5.25 -5.43
C LEU A 216 -16.28 4.16 -4.34
N LYS A 217 -16.63 2.91 -4.66
CA LYS A 217 -16.56 1.78 -3.72
C LYS A 217 -15.13 1.42 -3.31
N THR A 218 -14.14 1.72 -4.16
CA THR A 218 -12.73 1.50 -3.83
C THR A 218 -12.21 2.50 -2.81
N LEU A 219 -12.82 3.68 -2.69
CA LEU A 219 -12.44 4.66 -1.68
C LEU A 219 -12.88 4.18 -0.29
N PRO A 220 -12.06 4.40 0.74
CA PRO A 220 -12.51 4.09 2.08
C PRO A 220 -13.58 5.11 2.52
N TYR A 221 -14.46 4.72 3.45
CA TYR A 221 -15.48 5.59 4.02
C TYR A 221 -15.20 6.02 5.48
N SER A 222 -15.74 7.18 5.89
CA SER A 222 -15.51 7.73 7.24
C SER A 222 -15.99 6.77 8.32
N GLY A 223 -15.10 6.45 9.27
CA GLY A 223 -15.39 5.49 10.33
C GLY A 223 -15.35 4.01 9.89
N GLU A 224 -14.83 3.70 8.70
CA GLU A 224 -14.67 2.33 8.24
C GLU A 224 -13.75 1.52 9.16
N PRO A 225 -14.21 0.38 9.71
CA PRO A 225 -13.41 -0.47 10.58
C PRO A 225 -12.13 -0.98 9.90
N ASP A 226 -11.12 -1.30 10.71
CA ASP A 226 -9.87 -1.94 10.29
C ASP A 226 -8.99 -1.14 9.34
N LEU A 227 -9.31 0.13 9.08
CA LEU A 227 -8.49 1.06 8.31
C LEU A 227 -7.77 2.07 9.22
N HIS A 228 -6.67 2.64 8.75
CA HIS A 228 -5.83 3.59 9.51
C HIS A 228 -6.59 4.85 9.96
N TRP A 229 -7.68 5.20 9.25
CA TRP A 229 -8.51 6.36 9.53
C TRP A 229 -9.85 6.03 10.19
N GLN A 230 -10.05 4.81 10.69
CA GLN A 230 -11.29 4.34 11.31
C GLN A 230 -11.84 5.24 12.44
N LYS A 231 -10.99 6.06 13.06
CA LYS A 231 -11.37 7.01 14.13
C LYS A 231 -11.74 8.40 13.62
N ARG A 232 -11.48 8.71 12.35
CA ARG A 232 -11.77 10.03 11.74
C ARG A 232 -13.21 10.07 11.27
N LEU A 233 -13.91 11.15 11.62
CA LEU A 233 -15.30 11.41 11.19
C LEU A 233 -16.23 10.21 11.46
N ALA A 234 -15.98 9.48 12.56
CA ALA A 234 -16.61 8.20 12.87
C ALA A 234 -17.95 8.32 13.62
N ASP A 235 -18.31 9.53 14.04
CA ASP A 235 -19.55 9.86 14.75
C ASP A 235 -20.66 10.26 13.76
N PRO A 236 -21.94 9.98 14.06
CA PRO A 236 -23.06 10.59 13.34
C PRO A 236 -23.02 12.13 13.42
N PRO A 237 -23.46 12.85 12.36
CA PRO A 237 -23.94 12.35 11.08
C PRO A 237 -22.82 12.09 10.05
N TYR A 238 -21.54 12.14 10.43
CA TYR A 238 -20.41 12.12 9.48
C TYR A 238 -19.99 10.71 9.07
N ARG A 239 -20.21 9.70 9.93
CA ARG A 239 -19.89 8.29 9.66
C ARG A 239 -20.57 7.80 8.38
N GLY A 240 -19.80 7.19 7.47
CA GLY A 240 -20.30 6.65 6.21
C GLY A 240 -20.72 7.69 5.16
N ASN A 241 -20.59 8.99 5.45
CA ASN A 241 -20.95 10.07 4.53
C ASN A 241 -19.74 10.73 3.83
N VAL A 242 -18.53 10.24 4.07
CA VAL A 242 -17.31 10.71 3.40
C VAL A 242 -16.59 9.52 2.79
N PHE A 243 -16.31 9.58 1.49
CA PHE A 243 -15.56 8.58 0.75
C PHE A 243 -14.29 9.24 0.22
N ALA A 244 -13.13 8.97 0.83
CA ALA A 244 -11.96 9.81 0.58
C ALA A 244 -10.63 9.07 0.71
N LYS A 245 -9.68 9.46 -0.12
CA LYS A 245 -8.29 9.02 0.00
C LYS A 245 -7.53 9.97 0.91
N THR A 246 -6.81 9.40 1.88
CA THR A 246 -5.86 10.15 2.73
C THR A 246 -4.46 10.17 2.11
N GLY A 247 -3.71 11.23 2.37
CA GLY A 247 -2.27 11.32 2.11
C GLY A 247 -1.53 11.89 3.32
N THR A 248 -0.38 11.30 3.66
CA THR A 248 0.44 11.77 4.79
C THR A 248 1.91 11.51 4.50
N LEU A 249 2.71 12.56 4.55
CA LEU A 249 4.17 12.52 4.56
C LEU A 249 4.68 13.49 5.64
N ARG A 250 5.97 13.45 5.97
CA ARG A 250 6.55 14.47 6.85
C ARG A 250 6.36 15.86 6.24
N GLY A 251 5.58 16.69 6.92
CA GLY A 251 5.25 18.06 6.50
C GLY A 251 4.04 18.17 5.57
N VAL A 252 3.33 17.07 5.28
CA VAL A 252 2.22 17.05 4.32
C VAL A 252 1.02 16.30 4.88
N SER A 253 -0.17 16.86 4.73
CA SER A 253 -1.44 16.21 5.06
C SER A 253 -2.46 16.49 3.96
N ALA A 254 -3.04 15.44 3.39
CA ALA A 254 -4.03 15.55 2.33
C ALA A 254 -5.26 14.68 2.59
N LEU A 255 -6.42 15.16 2.15
CA LEU A 255 -7.67 14.42 2.11
C LEU A 255 -8.49 14.87 0.90
N SER A 256 -8.82 13.94 0.01
CA SER A 256 -9.57 14.24 -1.21
C SER A 256 -10.57 13.13 -1.52
N GLY A 257 -11.75 13.50 -1.99
CA GLY A 257 -12.81 12.54 -2.26
C GLY A 257 -14.18 13.17 -2.38
N TYR A 258 -15.20 12.46 -1.89
CA TYR A 258 -16.59 12.87 -1.93
C TYR A 258 -17.18 12.94 -0.52
N ALA A 259 -18.01 13.94 -0.26
CA ALA A 259 -18.77 14.07 0.99
C ALA A 259 -20.25 14.28 0.68
N LYS A 260 -21.12 13.54 1.36
CA LYS A 260 -22.58 13.69 1.26
C LYS A 260 -23.05 14.72 2.27
N GLY A 261 -23.57 15.85 1.78
CA GLY A 261 -24.12 16.91 2.62
C GLY A 261 -25.50 16.56 3.18
N ARG A 262 -25.97 17.36 4.14
CA ARG A 262 -27.32 17.21 4.72
C ARG A 262 -28.43 17.40 3.69
N SER A 263 -28.19 18.20 2.64
CA SER A 263 -29.10 18.31 1.50
C SER A 263 -29.27 17.01 0.71
N GLY A 264 -28.42 16.01 0.94
CA GLY A 264 -28.35 14.76 0.18
C GLY A 264 -27.46 14.86 -1.07
N ARG A 265 -26.96 16.05 -1.42
CA ARG A 265 -26.02 16.25 -2.53
C ARG A 265 -24.65 15.69 -2.19
N LEU A 266 -23.97 15.19 -3.22
CA LEU A 266 -22.59 14.71 -3.12
C LEU A 266 -21.62 15.79 -3.61
N TYR A 267 -20.64 16.15 -2.79
CA TYR A 267 -19.65 17.18 -3.06
C TYR A 267 -18.28 16.54 -3.28
N ALA A 268 -17.66 16.80 -4.42
CA ALA A 268 -16.24 16.49 -4.62
C ALA A 268 -15.38 17.55 -3.91
N PHE A 269 -14.37 17.12 -3.16
CA PHE A 269 -13.49 18.01 -2.39
C PHE A 269 -12.02 17.57 -2.48
N SER A 270 -11.11 18.52 -2.23
CA SER A 270 -9.69 18.24 -2.05
C SER A 270 -9.09 19.26 -1.08
N ILE A 271 -8.45 18.76 -0.02
CA ILE A 271 -7.77 19.56 1.00
C ILE A 271 -6.31 19.12 1.01
N LEU A 272 -5.41 20.01 0.58
CA LEU A 272 -3.98 19.77 0.48
C LEU A 272 -3.24 20.74 1.40
N LEU A 273 -2.62 20.24 2.46
CA LEU A 273 -1.87 21.03 3.45
C LEU A 273 -0.40 20.66 3.38
N ASN A 274 0.44 21.60 2.95
CA ASN A 274 1.90 21.48 2.92
C ASN A 274 2.53 22.27 4.07
N ASP A 275 3.82 22.01 4.31
CA ASP A 275 4.64 22.66 5.35
C ASP A 275 4.03 22.63 6.75
N THR A 276 3.24 21.59 7.04
CA THR A 276 2.65 21.42 8.37
C THR A 276 3.69 20.98 9.39
N ARG A 277 3.78 21.73 10.50
CA ARG A 277 4.63 21.38 11.66
C ARG A 277 3.91 20.45 12.64
N ASP A 278 2.58 20.44 12.65
CA ASP A 278 1.74 19.58 13.49
C ASP A 278 0.76 18.79 12.62
N GLN A 279 1.10 17.51 12.40
CA GLN A 279 0.27 16.60 11.61
C GLN A 279 -1.12 16.39 12.22
N ARG A 280 -1.25 16.42 13.55
CA ARG A 280 -2.54 16.22 14.22
C ARG A 280 -3.42 17.46 14.04
N ALA A 281 -2.85 18.66 14.14
CA ALA A 281 -3.58 19.90 13.86
C ALA A 281 -4.06 19.95 12.40
N ALA A 282 -3.20 19.60 11.44
CA ALA A 282 -3.57 19.53 10.02
C ALA A 282 -4.72 18.53 9.77
N THR A 283 -4.64 17.34 10.39
CA THR A 283 -5.70 16.32 10.30
C THR A 283 -7.02 16.82 10.90
N ARG A 284 -6.98 17.50 12.06
CA ARG A 284 -8.18 18.11 12.66
C ARG A 284 -8.77 19.21 11.79
N ALA A 285 -7.93 20.04 11.16
CA ALA A 285 -8.40 21.09 10.26
C ALA A 285 -9.14 20.51 9.03
N GLN A 286 -8.61 19.42 8.45
CA GLN A 286 -9.31 18.68 7.40
C GLN A 286 -10.69 18.20 7.89
N ASP A 287 -10.73 17.53 9.05
CA ASP A 287 -11.98 16.99 9.59
C ASP A 287 -13.00 18.13 9.84
N THR A 288 -12.58 19.26 10.41
CA THR A 288 -13.45 20.43 10.60
C THR A 288 -14.02 20.96 9.29
N LEU A 289 -13.19 21.12 8.24
CA LEU A 289 -13.67 21.58 6.93
C LEU A 289 -14.70 20.62 6.33
N ILE A 290 -14.51 19.32 6.49
CA ILE A 290 -15.46 18.31 6.00
C ILE A 290 -16.75 18.32 6.82
N LYS A 291 -16.68 18.48 8.14
CA LYS A 291 -17.89 18.64 8.97
C LYS A 291 -18.69 19.85 8.53
N THR A 292 -18.04 21.00 8.32
CA THR A 292 -18.70 22.22 7.80
C THR A 292 -19.33 21.98 6.43
N LEU A 293 -18.62 21.31 5.51
CA LEU A 293 -19.17 20.97 4.19
C LEU A 293 -20.42 20.09 4.31
N ILE A 294 -20.43 19.12 5.22
CA ILE A 294 -21.58 18.24 5.42
C ILE A 294 -22.75 18.99 6.05
N ASP A 295 -22.48 19.77 7.10
CA ASP A 295 -23.51 20.44 7.89
C ASP A 295 -24.20 21.58 7.15
N HIS A 296 -23.50 22.24 6.21
CA HIS A 296 -24.02 23.36 5.42
C HIS A 296 -24.27 23.03 3.94
N GLY A 297 -23.93 21.82 3.50
CA GLY A 297 -24.20 21.31 2.16
C GLY A 297 -25.41 20.39 2.10
#